data_AF-A0A7Y3XGW5-F1
#
_entry.id   AF-A0A7Y3XGW5-F1
#
_cell.length_a   1.000
_cell.length_b   1.000
_cell.length_c   1.000
_cell.angle_alpha   90.00
_cell.angle_beta   90.00
_cell.angle_gamma   90.00
#
_symmetry.space_group_name_H-M   'P 1'
#
loop_
_entity.id
_entity.type
_entity.pdbx_description
1 polymer ?
#
loop_
_entity_poly.entity_id
_entity_poly.type
_entity_poly.pdbx_seq_one_letter_code
_entity_poly.pdbx_strand_id
1 'polypeptide(L)'
;MSTLRPTRHPARKSWRQLRLAGAFCLLSSPTLASAQALDRQYAVIRLETSEEESGASGINSLSQVAAVVSGNPYIEPCVWERGRYKRIGDTSGYNAGALDVSDAGVVVGFFEQADWHAVPFVWTRRSGGTIALPYLDGYDHGSANAVNNAGVIVGINRQYDTGAARAVQWVDGVVMELPNWGTWGGEAADINEAGWIVGWLIDQDERWQPVLWHDGIITELGALSEYSQRGEATGLNDVGQVTGWSRAGGYDHAFLWQDGEMVDIHDPPGSWYDNSYARAINNQTEIVGMLSDYPAGTAFIWCQERGMEELVTYLPPSAHWTNLDQAWDINDFGQIVGWGSRYDTTPWEHGYLMTPVYPTFTLDQPSPGVAGEVNMITARNLMPGAKVYFAYSTAGGGAIIPKCDIVEAALQIDDPMVAGTAIANANGVARLTGKVPSKWSGQEVLIQALIPSECDISNLIVVAFE
;
A
#
# COMPACT_ATOMS: atom_id res chain seq x y z
N MET A 1 65.55 -26.05 29.49
CA MET A 1 66.37 -25.40 28.44
C MET A 1 65.47 -24.35 27.79
N SER A 2 65.70 -23.03 27.89
CA SER A 2 66.84 -22.21 27.39
C SER A 2 66.83 -22.12 25.84
N THR A 3 66.90 -20.95 25.18
CA THR A 3 67.13 -19.58 25.70
C THR A 3 66.71 -18.47 24.71
N LEU A 4 66.10 -17.41 25.26
CA LEU A 4 66.29 -15.96 24.99
C LEU A 4 66.70 -15.40 23.59
N ARG A 5 65.87 -14.41 23.14
CA ARG A 5 66.18 -13.18 22.33
C ARG A 5 67.34 -12.35 22.96
N PRO A 6 67.93 -11.22 22.39
CA PRO A 6 67.20 -10.09 21.73
C PRO A 6 67.95 -9.08 20.78
N THR A 7 67.23 -7.98 20.46
CA THR A 7 67.66 -6.61 20.02
C THR A 7 67.76 -6.30 18.50
N ARG A 8 67.45 -5.07 18.01
CA ARG A 8 66.87 -3.83 18.61
C ARG A 8 66.19 -2.91 17.56
N HIS A 9 65.21 -2.08 17.97
CA HIS A 9 64.68 -0.92 17.23
C HIS A 9 65.44 0.39 17.55
N PRO A 10 65.24 1.47 16.77
CA PRO A 10 64.36 2.61 17.18
C PRO A 10 63.27 2.97 16.12
N ALA A 11 62.00 3.28 16.46
CA ALA A 11 61.40 4.55 16.94
C ALA A 11 61.26 5.66 15.86
N ARG A 12 60.25 6.55 15.78
CA ARG A 12 59.07 7.03 16.59
C ARG A 12 57.99 7.55 15.58
N LYS A 13 56.71 7.93 15.84
CA LYS A 13 55.86 8.34 17.01
C LYS A 13 54.42 7.78 16.78
N SER A 14 53.44 7.56 17.68
CA SER A 14 53.27 7.66 19.16
C SER A 14 52.33 8.73 19.79
N TRP A 15 51.06 8.87 19.35
CA TRP A 15 49.95 9.53 20.11
C TRP A 15 48.59 8.86 19.80
N ARG A 16 47.62 8.69 20.73
CA ARG A 16 47.67 8.53 22.20
C ARG A 16 46.40 7.77 22.68
N GLN A 17 46.43 7.23 23.90
CA GLN A 17 45.29 6.51 24.53
C GLN A 17 44.37 7.47 25.31
N LEU A 18 43.14 7.01 25.58
CA LEU A 18 42.52 7.11 26.91
C LEU A 18 41.44 6.03 27.11
N ARG A 19 41.50 5.33 28.25
CA ARG A 19 40.37 4.57 28.84
C ARG A 19 39.93 5.34 30.08
N LEU A 20 38.63 5.38 30.36
CA LEU A 20 38.08 5.68 31.68
C LEU A 20 36.71 5.01 31.81
N ALA A 21 36.32 4.65 33.03
CA ALA A 21 35.06 3.97 33.32
C ALA A 21 34.40 4.62 34.54
N GLY A 22 33.08 4.78 34.46
CA GLY A 22 32.19 5.06 35.59
C GLY A 22 32.15 6.51 36.11
N ALA A 23 30.99 7.15 35.96
CA ALA A 23 30.34 7.92 37.03
C ALA A 23 28.88 8.24 36.65
N PHE A 24 27.95 8.08 37.58
CA PHE A 24 26.61 8.68 37.50
C PHE A 24 26.72 10.20 37.79
N CYS A 25 26.02 11.04 37.02
CA CYS A 25 25.61 12.37 37.48
C CYS A 25 24.34 12.81 36.75
N LEU A 26 23.27 13.05 37.52
CA LEU A 26 22.01 13.63 37.03
C LEU A 26 22.17 15.15 36.86
N LEU A 27 21.83 15.68 35.68
CA LEU A 27 21.38 17.08 35.55
C LEU A 27 20.26 17.19 34.50
N SER A 28 19.12 17.68 34.98
CA SER A 28 17.99 18.32 34.28
C SER A 28 17.97 18.32 32.74
N SER A 29 16.91 17.74 32.19
CA SER A 29 16.47 17.92 30.81
C SER A 29 16.26 19.40 30.46
N PRO A 30 16.55 19.83 29.22
CA PRO A 30 15.51 20.46 28.42
C PRO A 30 14.48 19.37 28.06
N THR A 31 13.19 19.65 28.18
CA THR A 31 12.21 18.84 27.47
C THR A 31 12.43 19.05 25.98
N LEU A 32 13.05 18.08 25.32
CA LEU A 32 12.61 17.75 23.98
C LEU A 32 11.11 17.46 24.14
N ALA A 33 10.28 18.42 23.71
CA ALA A 33 8.99 18.04 23.21
C ALA A 33 9.29 16.99 22.15
N SER A 34 8.67 15.82 22.24
CA SER A 34 8.62 14.95 21.08
C SER A 34 8.10 15.81 19.93
N ALA A 35 8.78 15.75 18.79
CA ALA A 35 7.99 15.70 17.57
C ALA A 35 7.10 14.47 17.78
N GLN A 36 5.87 14.69 18.22
CA GLN A 36 4.83 13.69 17.98
C GLN A 36 4.91 13.45 16.49
N ALA A 37 5.15 12.20 16.08
CA ALA A 37 4.92 11.85 14.70
C ALA A 37 3.51 12.35 14.38
N LEU A 38 3.36 13.09 13.28
CA LEU A 38 2.04 13.41 12.80
C LEU A 38 1.44 12.05 12.44
N ASP A 39 0.54 11.55 13.29
CA ASP A 39 -0.07 10.22 13.11
C ASP A 39 -0.51 10.11 11.66
N ARG A 40 -0.05 9.07 10.96
CA ARG A 40 -0.23 8.96 9.50
C ARG A 40 -1.68 8.63 9.20
N GLN A 41 -2.53 9.64 9.25
CA GLN A 41 -3.94 9.53 8.94
C GLN A 41 -4.09 9.20 7.46
N TYR A 42 -5.04 8.31 7.14
CA TYR A 42 -5.40 8.00 5.77
C TYR A 42 -6.83 8.48 5.51
N ALA A 43 -7.04 9.15 4.38
CA ALA A 43 -8.37 9.28 3.81
C ALA A 43 -8.63 8.00 3.00
N VAL A 44 -9.69 7.27 3.34
CA VAL A 44 -10.11 6.09 2.57
C VAL A 44 -11.34 6.43 1.73
N ILE A 45 -11.26 6.13 0.45
CA ILE A 45 -12.43 6.16 -0.45
C ILE A 45 -12.80 4.74 -0.84
N ARG A 46 -14.10 4.54 -1.08
CA ARG A 46 -14.62 3.37 -1.79
C ARG A 46 -14.44 3.55 -3.28
N LEU A 47 -14.00 2.51 -3.98
CA LEU A 47 -13.95 2.46 -5.44
C LEU A 47 -15.35 2.11 -5.96
N GLU A 48 -16.21 3.14 -6.04
CA GLU A 48 -17.65 2.96 -6.19
C GLU A 48 -18.09 2.29 -7.51
N THR A 49 -18.83 1.21 -7.33
CA THR A 49 -19.85 0.69 -8.26
C THR A 49 -21.21 0.78 -7.56
N SER A 50 -22.29 1.05 -8.30
CA SER A 50 -23.55 1.44 -7.69
C SER A 50 -24.35 0.28 -7.07
N GLU A 51 -24.15 -0.95 -7.54
CA GLU A 51 -24.88 -2.16 -7.09
C GLU A 51 -24.02 -3.44 -7.13
N GLU A 52 -22.68 -3.32 -7.23
CA GLU A 52 -21.75 -4.45 -7.52
C GLU A 52 -20.66 -4.56 -6.43
N GLU A 53 -20.08 -5.75 -6.22
CA GLU A 53 -18.84 -5.90 -5.45
C GLU A 53 -17.67 -5.31 -6.24
N SER A 54 -16.60 -4.90 -5.56
CA SER A 54 -15.36 -4.47 -6.23
C SER A 54 -14.11 -4.87 -5.45
N GLY A 55 -12.97 -4.88 -6.14
CA GLY A 55 -11.65 -5.08 -5.56
C GLY A 55 -10.59 -4.34 -6.36
N ALA A 56 -9.45 -4.02 -5.75
CA ALA A 56 -8.32 -3.38 -6.42
C ALA A 56 -7.04 -4.19 -6.24
N SER A 57 -6.18 -4.16 -7.26
CA SER A 57 -5.03 -5.06 -7.42
C SER A 57 -3.71 -4.31 -7.60
N GLY A 58 -3.70 -3.16 -8.29
CA GLY A 58 -2.50 -2.34 -8.51
C GLY A 58 -2.81 -0.85 -8.69
N ILE A 59 -1.87 0.04 -8.37
CA ILE A 59 -2.02 1.50 -8.39
C ILE A 59 -0.75 2.23 -8.88
N ASN A 60 -0.88 3.05 -9.92
CA ASN A 60 0.23 3.86 -10.41
C ASN A 60 0.40 5.21 -9.67
N SER A 61 1.49 5.91 -9.97
CA SER A 61 1.84 7.24 -9.46
C SER A 61 0.87 8.35 -9.91
N LEU A 62 -0.09 8.05 -10.80
CA LEU A 62 -1.16 8.96 -11.25
C LEU A 62 -2.51 8.70 -10.55
N SER A 63 -2.52 7.90 -9.49
CA SER A 63 -3.72 7.39 -8.79
C SER A 63 -4.74 6.71 -9.72
N GLN A 64 -4.26 6.06 -10.79
CA GLN A 64 -5.07 5.15 -11.59
C GLN A 64 -4.93 3.75 -11.01
N VAL A 65 -6.06 3.05 -10.85
CA VAL A 65 -6.12 1.77 -10.14
C VAL A 65 -6.58 0.67 -11.09
N ALA A 66 -5.80 -0.41 -11.19
CA ALA A 66 -6.21 -1.68 -11.78
C ALA A 66 -7.15 -2.40 -10.80
N ALA A 67 -8.37 -2.67 -11.24
CA ALA A 67 -9.45 -3.10 -10.37
C ALA A 67 -10.42 -4.06 -11.07
N VAL A 68 -11.31 -4.65 -10.28
CA VAL A 68 -12.38 -5.55 -10.72
C VAL A 68 -13.74 -5.13 -10.15
N VAL A 69 -14.80 -5.45 -10.89
CA VAL A 69 -16.19 -5.18 -10.52
C VAL A 69 -17.09 -6.39 -10.80
N SER A 70 -18.01 -6.73 -9.89
CA SER A 70 -18.86 -7.92 -9.98
C SER A 70 -20.10 -7.66 -10.87
N GLY A 71 -19.85 -7.67 -12.19
CA GLY A 71 -20.86 -7.58 -13.25
C GLY A 71 -21.71 -8.84 -13.35
N ASN A 72 -22.58 -9.06 -12.36
CA ASN A 72 -23.42 -10.24 -12.15
C ASN A 72 -23.89 -10.92 -13.48
N PRO A 73 -23.45 -12.15 -13.79
CA PRO A 73 -22.82 -13.12 -12.88
C PRO A 73 -21.28 -13.25 -13.01
N TYR A 74 -20.57 -12.26 -13.55
CA TYR A 74 -19.12 -12.36 -13.86
C TYR A 74 -18.29 -11.22 -13.27
N ILE A 75 -17.03 -11.49 -12.94
CA ILE A 75 -16.07 -10.45 -12.53
C ILE A 75 -15.52 -9.75 -13.78
N GLU A 76 -15.60 -8.42 -13.85
CA GLU A 76 -15.12 -7.62 -14.98
C GLU A 76 -13.94 -6.71 -14.60
N PRO A 77 -12.88 -6.62 -15.44
CA PRO A 77 -11.72 -5.78 -15.19
C PRO A 77 -12.02 -4.31 -15.51
N CYS A 78 -11.47 -3.39 -14.74
CA CYS A 78 -11.64 -1.96 -14.96
C CYS A 78 -10.37 -1.16 -14.60
N VAL A 79 -10.29 0.07 -15.12
CA VAL A 79 -9.43 1.11 -14.56
C VAL A 79 -10.30 2.08 -13.79
N TRP A 80 -9.93 2.39 -12.55
CA TRP A 80 -10.51 3.51 -11.80
C TRP A 80 -9.60 4.74 -11.90
N GLU A 81 -10.17 5.89 -12.25
CA GLU A 81 -9.48 7.19 -12.39
C GLU A 81 -10.43 8.32 -11.94
N ARG A 82 -9.98 9.18 -11.01
CA ARG A 82 -10.69 10.42 -10.58
C ARG A 82 -12.18 10.22 -10.27
N GLY A 83 -12.51 9.29 -9.37
CA GLY A 83 -13.89 9.07 -8.93
C GLY A 83 -14.74 8.25 -9.89
N ARG A 84 -14.17 7.59 -10.91
CA ARG A 84 -14.91 6.86 -11.95
C ARG A 84 -14.14 5.63 -12.42
N TYR A 85 -14.83 4.50 -12.54
CA TYR A 85 -14.29 3.33 -13.23
C TYR A 85 -14.60 3.34 -14.74
N LYS A 86 -13.81 2.61 -15.50
CA LYS A 86 -14.06 2.23 -16.90
C LYS A 86 -13.73 0.75 -17.08
N ARG A 87 -14.73 -0.06 -17.44
CA ARG A 87 -14.55 -1.48 -17.81
C ARG A 87 -13.60 -1.65 -19.00
N ILE A 88 -12.81 -2.71 -18.96
CA ILE A 88 -11.74 -3.04 -19.90
C ILE A 88 -12.20 -4.19 -20.80
N GLY A 89 -12.17 -3.98 -22.12
CA GLY A 89 -12.57 -5.00 -23.10
C GLY A 89 -14.07 -5.27 -23.12
N ASP A 90 -14.41 -6.48 -23.55
CA ASP A 90 -15.74 -7.10 -23.50
C ASP A 90 -15.51 -8.47 -22.86
N THR A 91 -16.08 -8.72 -21.68
CA THR A 91 -15.91 -10.01 -20.97
C THR A 91 -16.69 -11.14 -21.62
N SER A 92 -17.68 -10.84 -22.46
CA SER A 92 -18.51 -11.80 -23.21
C SER A 92 -19.13 -12.94 -22.38
N GLY A 93 -19.20 -12.78 -21.05
CA GLY A 93 -19.69 -13.77 -20.11
C GLY A 93 -18.62 -14.64 -19.45
N TYR A 94 -17.45 -14.08 -19.12
CA TYR A 94 -16.39 -14.76 -18.34
C TYR A 94 -15.80 -13.84 -17.26
N ASN A 95 -15.16 -14.44 -16.26
CA ASN A 95 -14.41 -13.68 -15.25
C ASN A 95 -13.13 -13.12 -15.84
N ALA A 96 -12.74 -11.91 -15.45
CA ALA A 96 -11.50 -11.30 -15.90
C ALA A 96 -10.99 -10.29 -14.86
N GLY A 97 -9.67 -10.30 -14.63
CA GLY A 97 -8.99 -9.47 -13.65
C GLY A 97 -8.03 -8.49 -14.31
N ALA A 98 -8.07 -7.22 -13.92
CA ALA A 98 -6.96 -6.30 -14.14
C ALA A 98 -6.07 -6.37 -12.89
N LEU A 99 -4.81 -6.76 -13.06
CA LEU A 99 -3.90 -7.00 -11.95
C LEU A 99 -3.03 -5.79 -11.66
N ASP A 100 -2.52 -5.13 -12.70
CA ASP A 100 -1.56 -4.03 -12.56
C ASP A 100 -1.73 -2.96 -13.66
N VAL A 101 -1.25 -1.73 -13.37
CA VAL A 101 -1.29 -0.54 -14.22
C VAL A 101 -0.02 0.31 -14.06
N SER A 102 0.64 0.66 -15.16
CA SER A 102 1.80 1.56 -15.15
C SER A 102 1.43 3.05 -15.35
N ASP A 103 2.33 3.98 -15.04
CA ASP A 103 2.15 5.43 -15.30
C ASP A 103 2.02 5.76 -16.81
N ALA A 104 2.52 4.89 -17.68
CA ALA A 104 2.27 4.94 -19.12
C ALA A 104 0.79 4.69 -19.48
N GLY A 105 -0.05 4.26 -18.53
CA GLY A 105 -1.46 3.92 -18.74
C GLY A 105 -1.65 2.60 -19.50
N VAL A 106 -0.69 1.69 -19.35
CA VAL A 106 -0.77 0.29 -19.79
C VAL A 106 -1.34 -0.52 -18.63
N VAL A 107 -2.31 -1.39 -18.89
CA VAL A 107 -2.99 -2.22 -17.88
C VAL A 107 -2.90 -3.68 -18.33
N VAL A 108 -2.60 -4.57 -17.38
CA VAL A 108 -2.44 -6.01 -17.64
C VAL A 108 -3.31 -6.86 -16.71
N GLY A 109 -3.42 -8.14 -17.04
CA GLY A 109 -4.22 -9.09 -16.29
C GLY A 109 -4.60 -10.30 -17.14
N PHE A 110 -5.77 -10.88 -16.88
CA PHE A 110 -6.28 -12.06 -17.59
C PHE A 110 -7.78 -12.00 -17.89
N PHE A 111 -8.22 -12.72 -18.93
CA PHE A 111 -9.62 -13.11 -19.17
C PHE A 111 -9.76 -14.63 -19.09
N GLU A 112 -10.58 -15.14 -18.18
CA GLU A 112 -11.02 -16.54 -18.21
C GLU A 112 -11.87 -16.81 -19.48
N GLN A 113 -11.98 -18.08 -19.88
CA GLN A 113 -12.80 -18.52 -21.01
C GLN A 113 -13.76 -19.65 -20.59
N ALA A 114 -14.67 -20.06 -21.48
CA ALA A 114 -15.69 -21.09 -21.22
C ALA A 114 -15.13 -22.47 -20.79
N ASP A 115 -13.85 -22.71 -21.08
CA ASP A 115 -13.07 -23.90 -20.76
C ASP A 115 -12.10 -23.70 -19.56
N TRP A 116 -12.24 -22.57 -18.85
CA TRP A 116 -11.42 -22.14 -17.70
C TRP A 116 -9.96 -21.78 -18.06
N HIS A 117 -9.65 -21.57 -19.35
CA HIS A 117 -8.34 -21.06 -19.78
C HIS A 117 -8.25 -19.54 -19.66
N ALA A 118 -7.47 -19.07 -18.68
CA ALA A 118 -7.08 -17.67 -18.54
C ALA A 118 -6.19 -17.20 -19.71
N VAL A 119 -6.57 -16.10 -20.35
CA VAL A 119 -5.86 -15.45 -21.45
C VAL A 119 -5.19 -14.18 -20.94
N PRO A 120 -3.85 -14.09 -20.89
CA PRO A 120 -3.15 -12.89 -20.48
C PRO A 120 -3.41 -11.76 -21.48
N PHE A 121 -3.64 -10.55 -21.00
CA PHE A 121 -3.93 -9.39 -21.85
C PHE A 121 -3.07 -8.17 -21.53
N VAL A 122 -2.96 -7.30 -22.53
CA VAL A 122 -2.55 -5.91 -22.38
C VAL A 122 -3.63 -4.97 -22.91
N TRP A 123 -3.83 -3.85 -22.23
CA TRP A 123 -4.79 -2.81 -22.60
C TRP A 123 -4.15 -1.43 -22.49
N THR A 124 -4.58 -0.50 -23.34
CA THR A 124 -4.34 0.94 -23.14
C THR A 124 -5.60 1.72 -23.45
N ARG A 125 -5.69 2.97 -22.97
CA ARG A 125 -6.77 3.89 -23.36
C ARG A 125 -6.85 4.16 -24.87
N ARG A 126 -5.81 3.80 -25.64
CA ARG A 126 -5.69 4.01 -27.10
C ARG A 126 -5.97 2.77 -27.95
N SER A 127 -5.85 1.55 -27.41
CA SER A 127 -6.05 0.31 -28.19
C SER A 127 -7.53 0.06 -28.56
N GLY A 128 -8.47 0.71 -27.88
CA GLY A 128 -9.92 0.59 -28.14
C GLY A 128 -10.55 -0.68 -27.58
N GLY A 129 -9.77 -1.74 -27.42
CA GLY A 129 -10.10 -2.99 -26.72
C GLY A 129 -8.85 -3.61 -26.10
N THR A 130 -8.98 -4.80 -25.57
CA THR A 130 -7.86 -5.62 -25.03
C THR A 130 -7.11 -6.31 -26.16
N ILE A 131 -5.84 -6.61 -25.93
CA ILE A 131 -4.97 -7.35 -26.84
C ILE A 131 -4.48 -8.57 -26.08
N ALA A 132 -4.80 -9.77 -26.57
CA ALA A 132 -4.29 -11.02 -25.99
C ALA A 132 -2.77 -11.12 -26.21
N LEU A 133 -2.05 -11.52 -25.17
CA LEU A 133 -0.61 -11.76 -25.21
C LEU A 133 -0.34 -13.21 -25.65
N PRO A 134 0.70 -13.48 -26.46
CA PRO A 134 0.97 -14.83 -26.97
C PRO A 134 1.56 -15.76 -25.90
N TYR A 135 1.36 -17.06 -26.09
CA TYR A 135 1.95 -18.11 -25.26
C TYR A 135 3.27 -18.63 -25.82
N LEU A 136 4.10 -19.22 -24.95
CA LEU A 136 5.19 -20.10 -25.33
C LEU A 136 4.68 -21.30 -26.16
N ASP A 137 5.54 -21.84 -27.04
CA ASP A 137 5.19 -23.01 -27.86
C ASP A 137 4.73 -24.20 -26.99
N GLY A 138 3.48 -24.62 -27.18
CA GLY A 138 2.87 -25.72 -26.43
C GLY A 138 2.22 -25.34 -25.09
N TYR A 139 2.07 -24.03 -24.80
CA TYR A 139 1.30 -23.51 -23.67
C TYR A 139 -0.04 -22.92 -24.15
N ASP A 140 -1.06 -22.95 -23.30
CA ASP A 140 -2.47 -22.73 -23.69
C ASP A 140 -3.23 -21.70 -22.84
N HIS A 141 -2.75 -21.39 -21.63
CA HIS A 141 -3.31 -20.37 -20.75
C HIS A 141 -2.22 -19.65 -19.93
N GLY A 142 -2.57 -18.56 -19.25
CA GLY A 142 -1.62 -17.76 -18.48
C GLY A 142 -2.23 -16.51 -17.83
N SER A 143 -1.37 -15.73 -17.16
CA SER A 143 -1.69 -14.42 -16.60
C SER A 143 -0.54 -13.44 -16.83
N ALA A 144 -0.88 -12.17 -17.06
CA ALA A 144 0.07 -11.07 -17.06
C ALA A 144 -0.10 -10.31 -15.74
N ASN A 145 0.89 -10.40 -14.87
CA ASN A 145 0.79 -10.06 -13.46
C ASN A 145 1.18 -8.61 -13.19
N ALA A 146 2.28 -8.13 -13.80
CA ALA A 146 2.79 -6.76 -13.63
C ALA A 146 3.38 -6.18 -14.93
N VAL A 147 3.48 -4.85 -15.02
CA VAL A 147 3.94 -4.08 -16.18
C VAL A 147 4.66 -2.79 -15.80
N ASN A 148 5.88 -2.58 -16.31
CA ASN A 148 6.62 -1.34 -16.10
C ASN A 148 6.33 -0.27 -17.17
N ASN A 149 6.81 0.96 -17.00
CA ASN A 149 6.55 2.08 -17.93
C ASN A 149 7.23 1.93 -19.30
N ALA A 150 8.23 1.05 -19.43
CA ALA A 150 8.79 0.67 -20.72
C ALA A 150 7.83 -0.24 -21.53
N GLY A 151 6.76 -0.73 -20.90
CA GLY A 151 5.81 -1.67 -21.50
C GLY A 151 6.31 -3.12 -21.50
N VAL A 152 7.31 -3.44 -20.67
CA VAL A 152 7.69 -4.82 -20.38
C VAL A 152 6.70 -5.39 -19.40
N ILE A 153 6.11 -6.53 -19.74
CA ILE A 153 5.07 -7.20 -18.96
C ILE A 153 5.65 -8.52 -18.45
N VAL A 154 5.32 -8.92 -17.23
CA VAL A 154 5.73 -10.21 -16.65
C VAL A 154 4.53 -11.01 -16.15
N GLY A 155 4.72 -12.31 -15.98
CA GLY A 155 3.68 -13.18 -15.45
C GLY A 155 3.97 -14.65 -15.66
N ILE A 156 2.96 -15.40 -16.07
CA ILE A 156 3.00 -16.85 -16.19
C ILE A 156 2.35 -17.38 -17.48
N ASN A 157 2.92 -18.44 -18.03
CA ASN A 157 2.25 -19.36 -18.96
C ASN A 157 2.10 -20.73 -18.29
N ARG A 158 0.96 -21.40 -18.55
CA ARG A 158 0.62 -22.72 -18.02
C ARG A 158 0.19 -23.66 -19.16
N GLN A 159 0.29 -24.97 -18.92
CA GLN A 159 -0.20 -26.04 -19.78
C GLN A 159 -1.33 -26.78 -19.06
N TYR A 160 -2.51 -26.90 -19.66
CA TYR A 160 -3.65 -27.54 -19.01
C TYR A 160 -3.42 -29.04 -18.76
N ASP A 161 -2.97 -29.78 -19.77
CA ASP A 161 -2.80 -31.24 -19.71
C ASP A 161 -1.70 -31.73 -18.74
N THR A 162 -0.73 -30.87 -18.39
CA THR A 162 0.44 -31.25 -17.58
C THR A 162 0.58 -30.49 -16.26
N GLY A 163 -0.12 -29.35 -16.11
CA GLY A 163 0.08 -28.42 -14.99
C GLY A 163 1.43 -27.69 -15.01
N ALA A 164 2.23 -27.82 -16.06
CA ALA A 164 3.52 -27.16 -16.16
C ALA A 164 3.36 -25.64 -16.24
N ALA A 165 4.15 -24.91 -15.45
CA ALA A 165 4.12 -23.47 -15.29
C ALA A 165 5.47 -22.84 -15.66
N ARG A 166 5.45 -21.63 -16.25
CA ARG A 166 6.65 -20.86 -16.59
C ARG A 166 6.50 -19.38 -16.29
N ALA A 167 7.47 -18.85 -15.56
CA ALA A 167 7.73 -17.42 -15.47
C ALA A 167 8.08 -16.91 -16.89
N VAL A 168 7.36 -15.89 -17.34
CA VAL A 168 7.52 -15.30 -18.68
C VAL A 168 7.58 -13.79 -18.59
N GLN A 169 8.20 -13.21 -19.62
CA GLN A 169 8.12 -11.79 -19.93
C GLN A 169 7.60 -11.59 -21.36
N TRP A 170 6.92 -10.48 -21.60
CA TRP A 170 6.55 -10.01 -22.94
C TRP A 170 7.21 -8.66 -23.21
N VAL A 171 7.95 -8.58 -24.33
CA VAL A 171 8.62 -7.35 -24.81
C VAL A 171 8.20 -7.12 -26.25
N ASP A 172 7.71 -5.92 -26.58
CA ASP A 172 7.14 -5.58 -27.90
C ASP A 172 6.08 -6.59 -28.41
N GLY A 173 5.37 -7.25 -27.49
CA GLY A 173 4.38 -8.30 -27.77
C GLY A 173 4.97 -9.69 -28.08
N VAL A 174 6.28 -9.89 -27.93
CA VAL A 174 6.95 -11.18 -28.06
C VAL A 174 7.14 -11.80 -26.67
N VAL A 175 6.61 -13.02 -26.48
CA VAL A 175 6.78 -13.82 -25.25
C VAL A 175 8.17 -14.46 -25.18
N MET A 176 8.77 -14.47 -23.99
CA MET A 176 10.04 -15.12 -23.71
C MET A 176 9.98 -15.82 -22.34
N GLU A 177 10.47 -17.06 -22.27
CA GLU A 177 10.65 -17.81 -21.03
C GLU A 177 11.77 -17.16 -20.19
N LEU A 178 11.51 -16.91 -18.91
CA LEU A 178 12.55 -16.41 -18.01
C LEU A 178 13.52 -17.56 -17.62
N PRO A 179 14.80 -17.26 -17.34
CA PRO A 179 15.78 -18.26 -16.94
C PRO A 179 15.28 -19.11 -15.76
N ASN A 180 15.39 -20.43 -15.88
CA ASN A 180 14.94 -21.36 -14.84
C ASN A 180 15.90 -22.54 -14.70
N TRP A 181 15.71 -23.35 -13.66
CA TRP A 181 16.58 -24.48 -13.31
C TRP A 181 16.27 -25.79 -14.06
N GLY A 182 15.46 -25.74 -15.13
CA GLY A 182 15.04 -26.91 -15.90
C GLY A 182 13.88 -27.71 -15.27
N THR A 183 13.22 -27.13 -14.27
CA THR A 183 12.09 -27.70 -13.53
C THR A 183 10.75 -27.35 -14.20
N TRP A 184 9.62 -27.77 -13.60
CA TRP A 184 8.30 -27.67 -14.23
C TRP A 184 7.43 -26.49 -13.76
N GLY A 185 7.89 -25.70 -12.80
CA GLY A 185 7.10 -24.60 -12.25
C GLY A 185 7.92 -23.33 -12.00
N GLY A 186 7.30 -22.20 -12.30
CA GLY A 186 7.78 -20.86 -12.00
C GLY A 186 6.73 -19.82 -12.40
N GLU A 187 6.77 -18.67 -11.74
CA GLU A 187 5.90 -17.52 -12.00
C GLU A 187 6.69 -16.23 -11.75
N ALA A 188 6.54 -15.23 -12.60
CA ALA A 188 6.97 -13.88 -12.29
C ALA A 188 5.79 -13.11 -11.68
N ALA A 189 6.02 -12.49 -10.52
CA ALA A 189 5.02 -11.70 -9.81
C ALA A 189 5.07 -10.23 -10.25
N ASP A 190 6.26 -9.62 -10.23
CA ASP A 190 6.45 -8.17 -10.29
C ASP A 190 7.73 -7.76 -11.05
N ILE A 191 7.76 -6.53 -11.59
CA ILE A 191 8.83 -5.94 -12.42
C ILE A 191 9.02 -4.44 -12.18
N ASN A 192 10.24 -4.00 -11.86
CA ASN A 192 10.55 -2.58 -11.64
C ASN A 192 10.96 -1.83 -12.92
N GLU A 193 11.20 -0.51 -12.80
CA GLU A 193 11.55 0.36 -13.94
C GLU A 193 12.93 0.06 -14.53
N ALA A 194 13.81 -0.58 -13.76
CA ALA A 194 15.10 -1.08 -14.22
C ALA A 194 15.01 -2.43 -14.97
N GLY A 195 13.81 -3.03 -15.06
CA GLY A 195 13.59 -4.34 -15.69
C GLY A 195 14.10 -5.52 -14.87
N TRP A 196 14.27 -5.34 -13.55
CA TRP A 196 14.49 -6.44 -12.62
C TRP A 196 13.13 -7.08 -12.33
N ILE A 197 13.08 -8.40 -12.16
CA ILE A 197 11.83 -9.16 -12.05
C ILE A 197 11.90 -10.07 -10.83
N VAL A 198 10.82 -10.19 -10.05
CA VAL A 198 10.75 -11.12 -8.91
C VAL A 198 9.61 -12.12 -9.06
N GLY A 199 9.68 -13.20 -8.29
CA GLY A 199 8.66 -14.25 -8.29
C GLY A 199 9.13 -15.52 -7.59
N TRP A 200 8.79 -16.67 -8.15
CA TRP A 200 9.23 -17.97 -7.64
C TRP A 200 9.61 -18.96 -8.74
N LEU A 201 10.48 -19.91 -8.37
CA LEU A 201 10.81 -21.10 -9.15
C LEU A 201 10.67 -22.34 -8.26
N ILE A 202 10.30 -23.48 -8.86
CA ILE A 202 10.40 -24.78 -8.18
C ILE A 202 11.82 -25.33 -8.37
N ASP A 203 12.43 -25.86 -7.31
CA ASP A 203 13.75 -26.50 -7.35
C ASP A 203 13.70 -28.03 -7.58
N GLN A 204 14.86 -28.69 -7.49
CA GLN A 204 14.97 -30.14 -7.75
C GLN A 204 14.39 -31.02 -6.63
N ASP A 205 14.09 -30.45 -5.46
CA ASP A 205 13.46 -31.12 -4.32
C ASP A 205 11.95 -30.75 -4.23
N GLU A 206 11.36 -30.24 -5.32
CA GLU A 206 9.96 -29.78 -5.45
C GLU A 206 9.60 -28.57 -4.56
N ARG A 207 10.58 -27.82 -4.08
CA ARG A 207 10.37 -26.67 -3.18
C ARG A 207 10.24 -25.38 -3.96
N TRP A 208 9.36 -24.49 -3.49
CA TRP A 208 9.11 -23.19 -4.13
C TRP A 208 10.09 -22.17 -3.52
N GLN A 209 11.00 -21.63 -4.32
CA GLN A 209 12.02 -20.70 -3.87
C GLN A 209 11.70 -19.27 -4.35
N PRO A 210 11.78 -18.25 -3.47
CA PRO A 210 11.68 -16.86 -3.88
C PRO A 210 12.94 -16.46 -4.67
N VAL A 211 12.75 -15.83 -5.84
CA VAL A 211 13.84 -15.48 -6.75
C VAL A 211 13.75 -14.05 -7.29
N LEU A 212 14.91 -13.51 -7.64
CA LEU A 212 15.11 -12.28 -8.39
C LEU A 212 15.83 -12.62 -9.71
N TRP A 213 15.24 -12.23 -10.84
CA TRP A 213 15.91 -12.19 -12.14
C TRP A 213 16.47 -10.79 -12.39
N HIS A 214 17.78 -10.69 -12.56
CA HIS A 214 18.49 -9.45 -12.87
C HIS A 214 19.58 -9.74 -13.92
N ASP A 215 19.64 -8.96 -14.99
CA ASP A 215 20.56 -9.13 -16.14
C ASP A 215 20.62 -10.56 -16.71
N GLY A 216 19.50 -11.29 -16.64
CA GLY A 216 19.38 -12.69 -17.08
C GLY A 216 19.98 -13.74 -16.12
N ILE A 217 20.39 -13.32 -14.93
CA ILE A 217 20.88 -14.18 -13.83
C ILE A 217 19.74 -14.41 -12.84
N ILE A 218 19.60 -15.65 -12.38
CA ILE A 218 18.69 -16.02 -11.28
C ILE A 218 19.44 -15.86 -9.97
N THR A 219 18.92 -15.05 -9.06
CA THR A 219 19.36 -14.96 -7.66
C THR A 219 18.29 -15.61 -6.78
N GLU A 220 18.68 -16.65 -6.03
CA GLU A 220 17.86 -17.22 -4.97
C GLU A 220 17.91 -16.29 -3.74
N LEU A 221 16.76 -15.90 -3.19
CA LEU A 221 16.71 -14.95 -2.07
C LEU A 221 16.90 -15.63 -0.69
N GLY A 222 16.92 -16.96 -0.67
CA GLY A 222 17.02 -17.77 0.55
C GLY A 222 15.66 -18.03 1.20
N ALA A 223 15.68 -18.35 2.49
CA ALA A 223 14.48 -18.60 3.30
C ALA A 223 14.70 -18.23 4.76
N LEU A 224 13.62 -17.88 5.47
CA LEU A 224 13.65 -17.54 6.90
C LEU A 224 13.96 -18.73 7.82
N SER A 225 13.93 -19.97 7.31
CA SER A 225 14.16 -21.19 8.09
C SER A 225 14.90 -22.25 7.29
N GLU A 226 16.02 -22.76 7.84
CA GLU A 226 16.74 -23.92 7.31
C GLU A 226 15.82 -25.16 7.13
N TYR A 227 14.76 -25.27 7.94
CA TYR A 227 13.87 -26.42 7.99
C TYR A 227 12.65 -26.34 7.04
N SER A 228 12.34 -25.16 6.49
CA SER A 228 11.19 -24.97 5.62
C SER A 228 11.49 -23.95 4.53
N GLN A 229 12.35 -24.36 3.61
CA GLN A 229 12.72 -23.59 2.42
C GLN A 229 11.56 -23.62 1.40
N ARG A 230 10.46 -22.92 1.72
CA ARG A 230 9.36 -22.58 0.81
C ARG A 230 9.07 -21.09 0.94
N GLY A 231 8.93 -20.38 -0.18
CA GLY A 231 8.51 -18.99 -0.21
C GLY A 231 8.32 -18.47 -1.63
N GLU A 232 7.80 -17.25 -1.73
CA GLU A 232 7.59 -16.52 -2.98
C GLU A 232 7.97 -15.06 -2.77
N ALA A 233 8.63 -14.45 -3.75
CA ALA A 233 8.74 -13.00 -3.83
C ALA A 233 7.52 -12.46 -4.58
N THR A 234 6.90 -11.40 -4.06
CA THR A 234 5.62 -10.86 -4.54
C THR A 234 5.72 -9.42 -5.03
N GLY A 235 6.64 -8.62 -4.48
CA GLY A 235 6.82 -7.21 -4.83
C GLY A 235 8.27 -6.76 -4.74
N LEU A 236 8.62 -5.75 -5.53
CA LEU A 236 9.97 -5.24 -5.79
C LEU A 236 9.92 -3.73 -6.02
N ASN A 237 10.91 -2.99 -5.51
CA ASN A 237 11.06 -1.55 -5.81
C ASN A 237 12.30 -1.23 -6.66
N ASP A 238 12.44 0.03 -7.08
CA ASP A 238 13.52 0.46 -8.01
C ASP A 238 14.91 0.49 -7.35
N VAL A 239 14.98 0.48 -6.01
CA VAL A 239 16.24 0.30 -5.28
C VAL A 239 16.62 -1.18 -5.07
N GLY A 240 15.80 -2.11 -5.55
CA GLY A 240 16.11 -3.55 -5.56
C GLY A 240 15.84 -4.27 -4.23
N GLN A 241 15.06 -3.66 -3.33
CA GLN A 241 14.51 -4.37 -2.18
C GLN A 241 13.35 -5.25 -2.65
N VAL A 242 13.24 -6.44 -2.08
CA VAL A 242 12.22 -7.43 -2.47
C VAL A 242 11.40 -7.82 -1.25
N THR A 243 10.09 -7.96 -1.41
CA THR A 243 9.18 -8.44 -0.38
C THR A 243 8.40 -9.68 -0.83
N GLY A 244 7.78 -10.37 0.12
CA GLY A 244 7.10 -11.63 -0.13
C GLY A 244 6.82 -12.38 1.15
N TRP A 245 6.74 -13.71 1.03
CA TRP A 245 6.51 -14.60 2.16
C TRP A 245 7.43 -15.82 2.12
N SER A 246 7.85 -16.32 3.29
CA SER A 246 8.72 -17.47 3.46
C SER A 246 8.34 -18.25 4.72
N ARG A 247 8.46 -19.58 4.69
CA ARG A 247 7.92 -20.43 5.75
C ARG A 247 8.85 -20.54 6.96
N ALA A 248 8.43 -20.00 8.10
CA ALA A 248 9.14 -20.04 9.37
C ALA A 248 8.26 -20.63 10.49
N GLY A 249 8.86 -21.37 11.43
CA GLY A 249 8.13 -22.02 12.54
C GLY A 249 7.11 -23.12 12.18
N GLY A 250 6.69 -23.22 10.92
CA GLY A 250 5.54 -24.00 10.45
C GLY A 250 4.52 -23.16 9.68
N TYR A 251 4.65 -21.84 9.71
CA TYR A 251 3.74 -20.81 9.21
C TYR A 251 4.38 -19.97 8.11
N ASP A 252 3.59 -19.27 7.31
CA ASP A 252 4.07 -18.40 6.24
C ASP A 252 4.26 -16.97 6.80
N HIS A 253 5.52 -16.55 6.93
CA HIS A 253 5.94 -15.25 7.48
C HIS A 253 6.27 -14.27 6.34
N ALA A 254 5.98 -12.99 6.55
CA ALA A 254 6.33 -11.94 5.59
C ALA A 254 7.83 -11.62 5.69
N PHE A 255 8.49 -11.32 4.57
CA PHE A 255 9.91 -10.95 4.57
C PHE A 255 10.19 -9.62 3.86
N LEU A 256 11.28 -8.98 4.26
CA LEU A 256 12.02 -7.98 3.48
C LEU A 256 13.40 -8.56 3.15
N TRP A 257 13.73 -8.68 1.86
CA TRP A 257 15.06 -9.02 1.39
C TRP A 257 15.78 -7.77 0.91
N GLN A 258 16.98 -7.55 1.43
CA GLN A 258 17.83 -6.41 1.11
C GLN A 258 19.31 -6.77 1.29
N ASP A 259 20.19 -6.23 0.43
CA ASP A 259 21.66 -6.33 0.54
C ASP A 259 22.21 -7.77 0.64
N GLY A 260 21.40 -8.77 0.23
CA GLY A 260 21.73 -10.20 0.29
C GLY A 260 21.17 -10.97 1.49
N GLU A 261 20.48 -10.30 2.42
CA GLU A 261 19.90 -10.91 3.63
C GLU A 261 18.37 -10.87 3.60
N MET A 262 17.72 -11.96 4.02
CA MET A 262 16.27 -12.05 4.20
C MET A 262 15.93 -11.78 5.67
N VAL A 263 15.16 -10.72 5.92
CA VAL A 263 14.71 -10.27 7.24
C VAL A 263 13.26 -10.70 7.44
N ASP A 264 12.98 -11.38 8.56
CA ASP A 264 11.61 -11.65 9.00
C ASP A 264 10.94 -10.33 9.43
N ILE A 265 9.80 -10.01 8.84
CA ILE A 265 8.99 -8.82 9.18
C ILE A 265 7.61 -9.19 9.77
N HIS A 266 7.40 -10.47 10.08
CA HIS A 266 6.30 -10.92 10.93
C HIS A 266 6.45 -10.39 12.38
N ASP A 267 5.36 -10.48 13.16
CA ASP A 267 5.22 -10.07 14.57
C ASP A 267 5.33 -8.55 14.91
N PRO A 268 4.19 -7.89 15.12
CA PRO A 268 4.04 -6.91 16.19
C PRO A 268 3.75 -7.64 17.53
N PRO A 269 4.64 -7.57 18.54
CA PRO A 269 4.62 -8.46 19.70
C PRO A 269 3.32 -8.38 20.52
N GLY A 270 2.48 -9.41 20.36
CA GLY A 270 1.11 -9.46 20.88
C GLY A 270 0.05 -9.77 19.82
N SER A 271 0.45 -9.92 18.56
CA SER A 271 -0.35 -10.49 17.47
C SER A 271 -0.96 -11.86 17.84
N TRP A 272 -2.13 -12.15 17.26
CA TRP A 272 -2.79 -13.47 17.30
C TRP A 272 -2.86 -14.13 15.91
N TYR A 273 -2.25 -13.51 14.91
CA TYR A 273 -2.23 -13.97 13.52
C TYR A 273 -1.06 -14.91 13.30
N ASP A 274 -1.36 -16.15 12.89
CA ASP A 274 -0.38 -17.21 12.68
C ASP A 274 0.41 -17.01 11.37
N ASN A 275 -0.15 -16.34 10.34
CA ASN A 275 0.50 -16.13 9.04
C ASN A 275 0.43 -14.66 8.58
N SER A 276 1.38 -14.26 7.75
CA SER A 276 1.49 -12.90 7.17
C SER A 276 2.11 -12.95 5.78
N TYR A 277 1.53 -12.22 4.83
CA TYR A 277 1.97 -12.19 3.44
C TYR A 277 2.13 -10.73 3.00
N ALA A 278 3.37 -10.30 2.77
CA ALA A 278 3.59 -9.05 2.04
C ALA A 278 3.22 -9.22 0.57
N ARG A 279 2.78 -8.12 -0.05
CA ARG A 279 2.32 -8.07 -1.44
C ARG A 279 3.12 -7.07 -2.27
N ALA A 280 3.27 -5.85 -1.78
CA ALA A 280 3.95 -4.77 -2.48
C ALA A 280 4.82 -3.93 -1.55
N ILE A 281 5.77 -3.20 -2.15
CA ILE A 281 6.77 -2.36 -1.48
C ILE A 281 7.07 -1.13 -2.32
N ASN A 282 7.02 0.07 -1.74
CA ASN A 282 7.37 1.31 -2.45
C ASN A 282 8.86 1.69 -2.27
N ASN A 283 9.34 2.72 -2.98
CA ASN A 283 10.73 3.22 -2.89
C ASN A 283 11.06 3.94 -1.55
N GLN A 284 10.12 3.98 -0.60
CA GLN A 284 10.35 4.39 0.80
C GLN A 284 10.51 3.21 1.76
N THR A 285 10.57 1.97 1.24
CA THR A 285 10.62 0.73 2.04
C THR A 285 9.37 0.56 2.93
N GLU A 286 8.23 1.10 2.49
CA GLU A 286 6.94 0.84 3.10
C GLU A 286 6.30 -0.37 2.41
N ILE A 287 5.97 -1.38 3.21
CA ILE A 287 5.51 -2.69 2.73
C ILE A 287 4.05 -2.86 3.12
N VAL A 288 3.21 -3.36 2.21
CA VAL A 288 1.81 -3.67 2.50
C VAL A 288 1.47 -5.12 2.19
N GLY A 289 0.41 -5.62 2.80
CA GLY A 289 -0.06 -6.98 2.56
C GLY A 289 -1.25 -7.38 3.44
N MET A 290 -1.30 -8.66 3.82
CA MET A 290 -2.31 -9.22 4.72
C MET A 290 -1.69 -10.05 5.84
N LEU A 291 -2.24 -9.92 7.04
CA LEU A 291 -2.21 -10.93 8.09
C LEU A 291 -3.38 -11.89 7.84
N SER A 292 -3.21 -13.18 8.10
CA SER A 292 -4.31 -14.15 8.03
C SER A 292 -4.50 -14.91 9.34
N ASP A 293 -5.62 -15.65 9.38
CA ASP A 293 -6.09 -16.41 10.53
C ASP A 293 -6.70 -15.51 11.62
N TYR A 294 -6.56 -15.84 12.91
CA TYR A 294 -7.61 -15.52 13.88
C TYR A 294 -7.65 -14.03 14.34
N PRO A 295 -8.83 -13.37 14.37
CA PRO A 295 -10.18 -13.90 14.14
C PRO A 295 -10.67 -13.83 12.69
N ALA A 296 -10.11 -12.92 11.89
CA ALA A 296 -10.28 -12.77 10.45
C ALA A 296 -9.05 -12.02 9.92
N GLY A 297 -8.59 -12.33 8.70
CA GLY A 297 -7.40 -11.68 8.14
C GLY A 297 -7.56 -10.18 7.97
N THR A 298 -6.47 -9.41 8.09
CA THR A 298 -6.50 -7.95 8.05
C THR A 298 -5.30 -7.39 7.29
N ALA A 299 -5.49 -6.26 6.61
CA ALA A 299 -4.47 -5.57 5.86
C ALA A 299 -3.44 -4.92 6.81
N PHE A 300 -2.15 -5.00 6.49
CA PHE A 300 -1.09 -4.36 7.26
C PHE A 300 -0.28 -3.37 6.42
N ILE A 301 0.37 -2.44 7.12
CA ILE A 301 1.54 -1.69 6.63
C ILE A 301 2.72 -1.96 7.56
N TRP A 302 3.91 -2.10 7.00
CA TRP A 302 5.17 -2.22 7.74
C TRP A 302 6.16 -1.15 7.29
N CYS A 303 6.92 -0.61 8.24
CA CYS A 303 8.14 0.17 7.97
C CYS A 303 9.16 -0.02 9.10
N GLN A 304 10.43 0.28 8.85
CA GLN A 304 11.54 -0.07 9.75
C GLN A 304 11.46 0.60 11.14
N GLU A 305 10.91 1.81 11.25
CA GLU A 305 10.81 2.55 12.51
C GLU A 305 9.62 2.14 13.39
N ARG A 306 8.55 1.59 12.80
CA ARG A 306 7.28 1.28 13.51
C ARG A 306 7.02 -0.22 13.65
N GLY A 307 7.60 -1.05 12.79
CA GLY A 307 7.22 -2.46 12.66
C GLY A 307 5.93 -2.61 11.85
N MET A 308 5.17 -3.68 12.10
CA MET A 308 3.91 -3.97 11.44
C MET A 308 2.72 -3.36 12.19
N GLU A 309 1.82 -2.68 11.47
CA GLU A 309 0.63 -2.03 12.02
C GLU A 309 -0.60 -2.35 11.14
N GLU A 310 -1.73 -2.72 11.76
CA GLU A 310 -2.98 -3.04 11.04
C GLU A 310 -3.55 -1.77 10.38
N LEU A 311 -3.76 -1.79 9.05
CA LEU A 311 -4.17 -0.60 8.28
C LEU A 311 -5.52 -0.03 8.71
N VAL A 312 -6.42 -0.88 9.23
CA VAL A 312 -7.72 -0.45 9.76
C VAL A 312 -7.59 0.50 10.95
N THR A 313 -6.47 0.49 11.68
CA THR A 313 -6.24 1.37 12.85
C THR A 313 -6.02 2.84 12.48
N TYR A 314 -5.67 3.15 11.22
CA TYR A 314 -5.56 4.53 10.72
C TYR A 314 -6.89 5.13 10.28
N LEU A 315 -7.95 4.32 10.21
CA LEU A 315 -9.27 4.79 9.82
C LEU A 315 -10.01 5.37 11.03
N PRO A 316 -10.68 6.53 10.91
CA PRO A 316 -11.60 6.95 11.94
C PRO A 316 -12.79 5.95 12.00
N PRO A 317 -13.39 5.69 13.19
CA PRO A 317 -14.51 4.74 13.32
C PRO A 317 -15.71 5.04 12.40
N SER A 318 -15.79 6.29 11.98
CA SER A 318 -16.79 6.85 11.08
C SER A 318 -16.55 6.56 9.60
N ALA A 319 -15.46 5.88 9.21
CA ALA A 319 -15.20 5.46 7.83
C ALA A 319 -16.02 4.24 7.38
N HIS A 320 -16.75 3.61 8.30
CA HIS A 320 -17.72 2.50 8.10
C HIS A 320 -17.15 1.16 7.59
N TRP A 321 -15.85 1.06 7.33
CA TRP A 321 -15.14 -0.22 7.19
C TRP A 321 -15.12 -0.96 8.54
N THR A 322 -15.60 -2.20 8.56
CA THR A 322 -15.41 -3.13 9.70
C THR A 322 -14.01 -3.73 9.70
N ASN A 323 -13.44 -3.89 8.50
CA ASN A 323 -12.11 -4.44 8.28
C ASN A 323 -11.57 -3.91 6.95
N LEU A 324 -10.25 -3.90 6.81
CA LEU A 324 -9.59 -3.90 5.51
C LEU A 324 -9.00 -5.30 5.37
N ASP A 325 -9.53 -6.13 4.47
CA ASP A 325 -9.27 -7.56 4.49
C ASP A 325 -7.91 -7.91 3.87
N GLN A 326 -7.48 -7.18 2.83
CA GLN A 326 -6.13 -7.24 2.27
C GLN A 326 -5.70 -5.88 1.71
N ALA A 327 -4.42 -5.54 1.79
CA ALA A 327 -3.77 -4.59 0.89
C ALA A 327 -3.07 -5.38 -0.23
N TRP A 328 -3.29 -4.94 -1.47
CA TRP A 328 -2.69 -5.56 -2.65
C TRP A 328 -1.47 -4.80 -3.13
N ASP A 329 -1.53 -3.45 -3.17
CA ASP A 329 -0.47 -2.62 -3.73
C ASP A 329 -0.31 -1.24 -3.03
N ILE A 330 0.89 -0.66 -3.12
CA ILE A 330 1.28 0.65 -2.56
C ILE A 330 2.20 1.43 -3.51
N ASN A 331 1.81 2.66 -3.89
CA ASN A 331 2.65 3.53 -4.73
C ASN A 331 3.64 4.41 -3.91
N ASP A 332 4.50 5.13 -4.63
CA ASP A 332 5.51 6.05 -4.07
C ASP A 332 4.95 7.30 -3.36
N PHE A 333 3.64 7.59 -3.50
CA PHE A 333 2.98 8.60 -2.66
C PHE A 333 2.45 8.01 -1.33
N GLY A 334 2.64 6.71 -1.12
CA GLY A 334 2.12 5.94 0.00
C GLY A 334 0.63 5.64 -0.12
N GLN A 335 0.03 5.79 -1.32
CA GLN A 335 -1.36 5.42 -1.57
C GLN A 335 -1.48 3.90 -1.65
N ILE A 336 -2.46 3.33 -0.96
CA ILE A 336 -2.63 1.88 -0.81
C ILE A 336 -3.98 1.46 -1.39
N VAL A 337 -4.01 0.36 -2.13
CA VAL A 337 -5.24 -0.23 -2.66
C VAL A 337 -5.43 -1.67 -2.23
N GLY A 338 -6.69 -2.10 -2.21
CA GLY A 338 -7.06 -3.48 -1.89
C GLY A 338 -8.57 -3.65 -1.79
N TRP A 339 -9.01 -4.57 -0.95
CA TRP A 339 -10.42 -4.80 -0.64
C TRP A 339 -10.70 -4.88 0.85
N GLY A 340 -11.92 -4.52 1.25
CA GLY A 340 -12.33 -4.48 2.65
C GLY A 340 -13.83 -4.64 2.84
N SER A 341 -14.21 -4.92 4.08
CA SER A 341 -15.60 -5.16 4.50
C SER A 341 -16.23 -3.92 5.11
N ARG A 342 -17.46 -3.59 4.72
CA ARG A 342 -18.27 -2.48 5.24
C ARG A 342 -19.63 -2.96 5.74
N TYR A 343 -20.07 -2.44 6.88
CA TYR A 343 -21.35 -2.83 7.52
C TYR A 343 -22.57 -2.02 7.06
N ASP A 344 -22.35 -0.89 6.38
CA ASP A 344 -23.40 0.05 5.94
C ASP A 344 -23.87 -0.21 4.49
N THR A 345 -23.28 -1.20 3.82
CA THR A 345 -23.50 -1.52 2.41
C THR A 345 -24.05 -2.94 2.20
N THR A 346 -24.67 -3.19 1.05
CA THR A 346 -24.86 -4.54 0.52
C THR A 346 -24.64 -4.46 -0.99
N PRO A 347 -23.69 -5.21 -1.58
CA PRO A 347 -22.77 -6.18 -0.97
C PRO A 347 -21.82 -5.58 0.09
N TRP A 348 -21.14 -6.43 0.86
CA TRP A 348 -20.37 -6.03 2.04
C TRP A 348 -18.88 -5.78 1.70
N GLU A 349 -18.36 -6.43 0.67
CA GLU A 349 -16.97 -6.33 0.22
C GLU A 349 -16.82 -5.25 -0.87
N HIS A 350 -15.84 -4.37 -0.71
CA HIS A 350 -15.58 -3.23 -1.61
C HIS A 350 -14.09 -2.99 -1.82
N GLY A 351 -13.73 -2.57 -3.04
CA GLY A 351 -12.41 -2.06 -3.35
C GLY A 351 -12.18 -0.70 -2.68
N TYR A 352 -10.98 -0.46 -2.17
CA TYR A 352 -10.59 0.80 -1.54
C TYR A 352 -9.37 1.45 -2.19
N LEU A 353 -9.28 2.76 -2.00
CA LEU A 353 -8.05 3.54 -2.15
C LEU A 353 -7.86 4.37 -0.88
N MET A 354 -6.82 4.06 -0.12
CA MET A 354 -6.32 4.84 1.02
C MET A 354 -5.24 5.80 0.52
N THR A 355 -5.37 7.10 0.78
CA THR A 355 -4.31 8.08 0.52
C THR A 355 -3.82 8.70 1.84
N PRO A 356 -2.50 8.77 2.10
CA PRO A 356 -1.96 9.48 3.23
C PRO A 356 -2.41 10.95 3.24
N VAL A 357 -3.00 11.37 4.35
CA VAL A 357 -3.31 12.77 4.60
C VAL A 357 -2.12 13.38 5.35
N TYR A 358 -1.42 14.28 4.67
CA TYR A 358 -0.35 15.09 5.24
C TYR A 358 -0.89 16.49 5.58
N PRO A 359 -1.52 16.70 6.75
CA PRO A 359 -2.17 17.97 7.05
C PRO A 359 -1.10 19.06 7.25
N THR A 360 -0.95 19.95 6.26
CA THR A 360 0.04 21.04 6.35
C THR A 360 -0.31 22.03 7.47
N PHE A 361 -1.60 22.09 7.80
CA PHE A 361 -2.19 22.93 8.83
C PHE A 361 -3.05 22.10 9.79
N THR A 362 -3.04 22.43 11.08
CA THR A 362 -3.74 21.66 12.11
C THR A 362 -5.00 22.35 12.62
N LEU A 363 -5.91 21.59 13.21
CA LEU A 363 -7.19 22.05 13.75
C LEU A 363 -7.30 21.71 15.25
N ASP A 364 -7.41 22.75 16.09
CA ASP A 364 -7.61 22.62 17.53
C ASP A 364 -9.03 22.10 17.86
N GLN A 365 -9.17 21.35 18.95
CA GLN A 365 -10.47 21.05 19.57
C GLN A 365 -11.26 22.35 19.89
N PRO A 366 -12.60 22.38 19.71
CA PRO A 366 -13.39 23.58 20.00
C PRO A 366 -13.38 23.93 21.49
N SER A 367 -13.32 25.23 21.79
CA SER A 367 -13.37 25.74 23.16
C SER A 367 -14.59 26.67 23.32
N PRO A 368 -15.44 26.50 24.35
CA PRO A 368 -15.27 25.64 25.53
C PRO A 368 -15.57 24.14 25.33
N GLY A 369 -16.14 23.71 24.21
CA GLY A 369 -16.57 22.32 23.98
C GLY A 369 -18.02 22.04 24.41
N VAL A 370 -18.83 23.08 24.63
CA VAL A 370 -20.18 22.98 25.21
C VAL A 370 -21.25 23.33 24.18
N ALA A 371 -22.26 22.48 24.03
CA ALA A 371 -23.39 22.69 23.13
C ALA A 371 -24.37 23.72 23.70
N GLY A 372 -24.97 24.52 22.82
CA GLY A 372 -25.80 25.65 23.22
C GLY A 372 -25.02 26.90 23.62
N GLU A 373 -23.69 26.89 23.54
CA GLU A 373 -22.83 28.03 23.83
C GLU A 373 -21.97 28.49 22.63
N VAL A 374 -21.36 29.66 22.77
CA VAL A 374 -20.43 30.19 21.76
C VAL A 374 -19.10 29.47 21.87
N ASN A 375 -18.75 28.72 20.83
CA ASN A 375 -17.49 28.00 20.72
C ASN A 375 -16.57 28.68 19.70
N MET A 376 -15.27 28.54 19.90
CA MET A 376 -14.22 28.94 18.96
C MET A 376 -13.41 27.71 18.57
N ILE A 377 -13.22 27.52 17.27
CA ILE A 377 -12.30 26.54 16.69
C ILE A 377 -11.16 27.27 15.98
N THR A 378 -9.93 26.76 16.09
CA THR A 378 -8.72 27.42 15.60
C THR A 378 -7.96 26.50 14.65
N ALA A 379 -7.68 26.98 13.44
CA ALA A 379 -6.76 26.33 12.49
C ALA A 379 -5.38 27.05 12.51
N ARG A 380 -4.29 26.28 12.37
CA ARG A 380 -2.89 26.73 12.62
C ARG A 380 -1.91 26.23 11.56
N ASN A 381 -0.76 26.89 11.44
CA ASN A 381 0.32 26.63 10.47
C ASN A 381 -0.06 26.97 9.01
N LEU A 382 -1.14 27.74 8.83
CA LEU A 382 -1.66 28.17 7.53
C LEU A 382 -0.72 29.18 6.85
N MET A 383 -0.76 29.24 5.52
CA MET A 383 -0.20 30.38 4.80
C MET A 383 -0.98 31.67 5.13
N PRO A 384 -0.34 32.79 5.49
CA PRO A 384 -1.04 34.05 5.75
C PRO A 384 -1.91 34.51 4.57
N GLY A 385 -3.18 34.78 4.83
CA GLY A 385 -4.18 35.11 3.81
C GLY A 385 -4.94 33.93 3.21
N ALA A 386 -4.55 32.68 3.49
CA ALA A 386 -5.30 31.48 3.06
C ALA A 386 -6.75 31.52 3.57
N LYS A 387 -7.70 31.13 2.71
CA LYS A 387 -9.12 31.13 3.05
C LYS A 387 -9.57 29.73 3.48
N VAL A 388 -9.57 29.51 4.79
CA VAL A 388 -9.99 28.26 5.42
C VAL A 388 -11.50 28.16 5.47
N TYR A 389 -12.02 27.02 5.04
CA TYR A 389 -13.38 26.58 5.24
C TYR A 389 -13.39 25.61 6.43
N PHE A 390 -14.38 25.71 7.30
CA PHE A 390 -14.57 24.77 8.41
C PHE A 390 -15.82 23.95 8.09
N ALA A 391 -15.63 22.67 7.81
CA ALA A 391 -16.69 21.72 7.51
C ALA A 391 -16.92 20.79 8.70
N TYR A 392 -18.14 20.32 8.86
CA TYR A 392 -18.52 19.35 9.89
C TYR A 392 -19.53 18.34 9.34
N SER A 393 -19.61 17.18 9.99
CA SER A 393 -20.62 16.17 9.75
C SER A 393 -20.91 15.35 11.00
N THR A 394 -21.94 14.51 10.94
CA THR A 394 -22.17 13.39 11.87
C THR A 394 -21.72 12.05 11.29
N ALA A 395 -21.25 12.03 10.05
CA ALA A 395 -20.74 10.85 9.35
C ALA A 395 -19.28 11.08 8.90
N GLY A 396 -18.51 10.00 8.86
CA GLY A 396 -17.19 9.97 8.26
C GLY A 396 -17.27 9.42 6.85
N GLY A 397 -16.18 9.54 6.09
CA GLY A 397 -16.14 9.02 4.73
C GLY A 397 -15.03 9.67 3.92
N GLY A 398 -15.30 9.88 2.63
CA GLY A 398 -14.33 10.38 1.65
C GLY A 398 -14.96 11.38 0.70
N ALA A 399 -15.31 12.58 1.17
CA ALA A 399 -15.94 13.59 0.33
C ALA A 399 -14.89 14.38 -0.50
N ILE A 400 -15.02 14.33 -1.83
CA ILE A 400 -14.13 15.05 -2.76
C ILE A 400 -14.26 16.57 -2.59
N ILE A 401 -13.14 17.26 -2.38
CA ILE A 401 -13.13 18.73 -2.28
C ILE A 401 -13.54 19.35 -3.62
N PRO A 402 -14.57 20.22 -3.67
CA PRO A 402 -15.02 20.79 -4.94
C PRO A 402 -13.92 21.59 -5.66
N LYS A 403 -13.59 21.15 -6.89
CA LYS A 403 -12.51 21.63 -7.77
C LYS A 403 -11.10 21.06 -7.50
N CYS A 404 -10.96 20.09 -6.61
CA CYS A 404 -9.77 19.25 -6.56
C CYS A 404 -9.98 18.04 -7.46
N ASP A 405 -9.34 18.05 -8.64
CA ASP A 405 -9.36 16.94 -9.60
C ASP A 405 -8.38 15.81 -9.20
N ILE A 406 -7.77 15.92 -8.01
CA ILE A 406 -6.86 14.96 -7.37
C ILE A 406 -7.61 14.23 -6.26
N VAL A 407 -7.44 12.91 -6.21
CA VAL A 407 -8.10 12.03 -5.23
C VAL A 407 -7.43 12.10 -3.85
N GLU A 408 -6.20 12.62 -3.81
CA GLU A 408 -5.32 12.72 -2.64
C GLU A 408 -5.86 13.62 -1.51
N ALA A 409 -6.83 14.49 -1.82
CA ALA A 409 -7.43 15.44 -0.89
C ALA A 409 -8.92 15.17 -0.68
N ALA A 410 -9.27 13.95 -0.27
CA ALA A 410 -10.62 13.63 0.21
C ALA A 410 -10.79 14.07 1.68
N LEU A 411 -11.88 14.76 1.99
CA LEU A 411 -12.29 15.01 3.37
C LEU A 411 -12.64 13.69 4.05
N GLN A 412 -12.19 13.50 5.29
CA GLN A 412 -12.49 12.33 6.13
C GLN A 412 -13.93 12.34 6.70
N ILE A 413 -14.78 13.27 6.21
CA ILE A 413 -16.18 13.46 6.59
C ILE A 413 -17.09 13.39 5.37
N ASP A 414 -18.23 12.71 5.53
CA ASP A 414 -19.24 12.56 4.47
C ASP A 414 -20.34 13.64 4.59
N ASP A 415 -21.03 13.93 3.49
CA ASP A 415 -22.02 15.02 3.33
C ASP A 415 -21.61 16.35 4.05
N PRO A 416 -20.40 16.88 3.81
CA PRO A 416 -19.78 17.92 4.64
C PRO A 416 -20.55 19.25 4.65
N MET A 417 -21.08 19.63 5.82
CA MET A 417 -21.74 20.92 6.04
C MET A 417 -20.71 22.00 6.40
N VAL A 418 -20.71 23.12 5.68
CA VAL A 418 -19.81 24.26 6.00
C VAL A 418 -20.37 25.07 7.18
N ALA A 419 -19.71 25.00 8.34
CA ALA A 419 -20.01 25.84 9.51
C ALA A 419 -19.65 27.33 9.27
N GLY A 420 -18.63 27.59 8.46
CA GLY A 420 -18.21 28.93 8.10
C GLY A 420 -16.83 28.97 7.42
N THR A 421 -16.32 30.18 7.22
CA THR A 421 -14.97 30.40 6.67
C THR A 421 -14.25 31.49 7.45
N ALA A 422 -12.93 31.35 7.60
CA ALA A 422 -12.07 32.42 8.13
C ALA A 422 -10.81 32.56 7.26
N ILE A 423 -10.17 33.72 7.35
CA ILE A 423 -8.92 34.01 6.64
C ILE A 423 -7.76 33.90 7.65
N ALA A 424 -6.69 33.22 7.25
CA ALA A 424 -5.47 33.10 8.05
C ALA A 424 -4.83 34.48 8.27
N ASN A 425 -4.54 34.82 9.53
CA ASN A 425 -3.83 36.05 9.87
C ASN A 425 -2.30 35.94 9.60
N ALA A 426 -1.56 37.02 9.86
CA ALA A 426 -0.11 37.09 9.65
C ALA A 426 0.73 36.02 10.40
N ASN A 427 0.15 35.35 11.41
CA ASN A 427 0.80 34.29 12.19
C ASN A 427 0.35 32.88 11.75
N GLY A 428 -0.30 32.74 10.58
CA GLY A 428 -0.77 31.45 10.08
C GLY A 428 -1.93 30.85 10.88
N VAL A 429 -2.78 31.70 11.47
CA VAL A 429 -3.91 31.28 12.30
C VAL A 429 -5.24 31.80 11.75
N ALA A 430 -6.18 30.89 11.51
CA ALA A 430 -7.58 31.20 11.18
C ALA A 430 -8.49 30.73 12.32
N ARG A 431 -9.58 31.46 12.57
CA ARG A 431 -10.52 31.15 13.67
C ARG A 431 -11.95 31.34 13.22
N LEU A 432 -12.78 30.32 13.48
CA LEU A 432 -14.22 30.42 13.38
C LEU A 432 -14.81 30.42 14.80
N THR A 433 -15.69 31.38 15.07
CA THR A 433 -16.40 31.51 16.34
C THR A 433 -17.89 31.52 16.05
N GLY A 434 -18.66 30.64 16.70
CA GLY A 434 -20.09 30.47 16.42
C GLY A 434 -20.82 29.82 17.58
N LYS A 435 -22.15 30.02 17.65
CA LYS A 435 -22.99 29.35 18.63
C LYS A 435 -23.28 27.92 18.18
N VAL A 436 -22.83 26.93 18.92
CA VAL A 436 -23.14 25.51 18.65
C VAL A 436 -24.60 25.25 19.05
N PRO A 437 -25.47 24.74 18.16
CA PRO A 437 -26.84 24.38 18.53
C PRO A 437 -26.91 23.36 19.67
N SER A 438 -27.76 23.60 20.67
CA SER A 438 -27.93 22.70 21.84
C SER A 438 -28.31 21.26 21.50
N LYS A 439 -28.82 21.01 20.29
CA LYS A 439 -29.11 19.65 19.80
C LYS A 439 -27.89 18.74 19.64
N TRP A 440 -26.68 19.31 19.67
CA TRP A 440 -25.41 18.57 19.56
C TRP A 440 -24.84 18.11 20.93
N SER A 441 -25.48 18.47 22.06
CA SER A 441 -25.08 17.94 23.39
C SER A 441 -25.16 16.42 23.38
N GLY A 442 -24.07 15.75 23.78
CA GLY A 442 -23.95 14.29 23.77
C GLY A 442 -23.96 13.65 22.37
N GLN A 443 -23.79 14.42 21.29
CA GLN A 443 -23.60 13.89 19.94
C GLN A 443 -22.15 14.09 19.51
N GLU A 444 -21.55 13.05 18.90
CA GLU A 444 -20.27 13.19 18.23
C GLU A 444 -20.46 13.97 16.93
N VAL A 445 -19.69 15.04 16.78
CA VAL A 445 -19.60 15.86 15.58
C VAL A 445 -18.17 15.80 15.09
N LEU A 446 -18.01 15.35 13.85
CA LEU A 446 -16.73 15.34 13.15
C LEU A 446 -16.51 16.71 12.52
N ILE A 447 -15.33 17.29 12.68
CA ILE A 447 -14.98 18.60 12.14
C ILE A 447 -13.62 18.50 11.43
N GLN A 448 -13.56 19.03 10.21
CA GLN A 448 -12.32 19.14 9.45
C GLN A 448 -12.31 20.49 8.73
N ALA A 449 -11.13 21.09 8.63
CA ALA A 449 -10.93 22.34 7.91
C ALA A 449 -10.25 22.07 6.57
N LEU A 450 -10.53 22.90 5.56
CA LEU A 450 -10.01 22.72 4.21
C LEU A 450 -9.71 24.05 3.50
N ILE A 451 -8.81 23.99 2.52
CA ILE A 451 -8.42 25.10 1.65
C ILE A 451 -8.64 24.69 0.18
N PRO A 452 -9.85 24.90 -0.39
CA PRO A 452 -10.19 24.43 -1.75
C PRO A 452 -9.41 25.09 -2.90
N SER A 453 -8.55 26.07 -2.62
CA SER A 453 -7.60 26.68 -3.57
C SER A 453 -6.26 25.95 -3.63
N GLU A 454 -5.93 25.19 -2.59
CA GLU A 454 -4.65 24.50 -2.41
C GLU A 454 -4.82 22.97 -2.35
N CYS A 455 -6.07 22.47 -2.36
CA CYS A 455 -6.42 21.06 -2.16
C CYS A 455 -5.85 20.48 -0.87
N ASP A 456 -5.92 21.28 0.20
CA ASP A 456 -5.31 21.01 1.49
C ASP A 456 -6.39 20.84 2.57
N ILE A 457 -6.13 19.99 3.56
CA ILE A 457 -7.05 19.63 4.66
C ILE A 457 -6.31 19.54 5.99
N SER A 458 -6.99 19.91 7.06
CA SER A 458 -6.48 19.67 8.40
C SER A 458 -6.56 18.21 8.80
N ASN A 459 -5.90 17.86 9.90
CA ASN A 459 -6.29 16.68 10.67
C ASN A 459 -7.80 16.72 10.94
N LEU A 460 -8.43 15.55 10.96
CA LEU A 460 -9.78 15.40 11.49
C LEU A 460 -9.77 15.65 13.00
N ILE A 461 -10.87 16.19 13.54
CA ILE A 461 -11.19 16.11 14.97
C ILE A 461 -12.58 15.55 15.16
N VAL A 462 -12.74 14.70 16.18
CA VAL A 462 -14.04 14.23 16.68
C VAL A 462 -14.34 15.00 17.97
N VAL A 463 -15.58 15.49 18.10
CA VAL A 463 -16.01 16.35 19.20
C VAL A 463 -17.34 15.86 19.75
N ALA A 464 -17.34 15.29 20.95
CA ALA A 464 -18.55 15.13 21.74
C ALA A 464 -18.76 16.42 22.55
N PHE A 465 -19.76 17.22 22.19
CA PHE A 465 -20.06 18.46 22.92
C PHE A 465 -20.81 18.15 24.22
N GLU A 466 -20.44 18.81 25.32
CA GLU A 466 -21.16 18.76 26.61
C GLU A 466 -22.52 19.46 26.51
#